data_AF-A0A6A6CWP4-F1
#
_entry.id   AF-A0A6A6CWP4-F1
#
_cell.length_a   1.000
_cell.length_b   1.000
_cell.length_c   1.000
_cell.angle_alpha   90.00
_cell.angle_beta   90.00
_cell.angle_gamma   90.00
#
_symmetry.space_group_name_H-M   'P 1'
#
loop_
_entity.id
_entity.type
_entity.pdbx_description
1 polymer ?
#
loop_
_entity_poly.entity_id
_entity_poly.type
_entity_poly.pdbx_seq_one_letter_code
_entity_poly.pdbx_strand_id
1 'polypeptide(L)'
;MTVTESIKDAAETVKEAVGLGHGHSAPTRPATREEMSANKVPLPYRDSCAHLLIPLNNCRYDNFYLPWRCMDERHSYEKCQYEEFKLRMKKMEEIRAEKNGARSN
;
A
#
# COMPACT_ATOMS: atom_id res chain seq x y z
N MET A 1 -4.52 -31.31 -12.60
CA MET A 1 -4.40 -30.30 -11.54
C MET A 1 -3.45 -30.86 -10.50
N THR A 2 -2.24 -30.32 -10.47
CA THR A 2 -1.20 -30.74 -9.54
C THR A 2 -1.47 -30.12 -8.17
N VAL A 3 -1.10 -30.80 -7.09
CA VAL A 3 -1.27 -30.30 -5.70
C VAL A 3 -0.66 -28.90 -5.52
N THR A 4 0.38 -28.59 -6.28
CA THR A 4 1.06 -27.28 -6.32
C THR A 4 0.23 -26.14 -6.90
N GLU A 5 -0.71 -26.42 -7.82
CA GLU A 5 -1.61 -25.40 -8.37
C GLU A 5 -2.69 -25.03 -7.34
N SER A 6 -3.25 -26.03 -6.67
CA SER A 6 -4.27 -25.82 -5.63
C SER A 6 -3.75 -25.03 -4.43
N ILE A 7 -2.48 -25.20 -4.04
CA ILE A 7 -1.84 -24.42 -2.97
C ILE A 7 -1.66 -22.94 -3.38
N LYS A 8 -1.35 -22.67 -4.67
CA LYS A 8 -1.22 -21.31 -5.19
C LYS A 8 -2.58 -20.61 -5.24
N ASP A 9 -3.61 -21.31 -5.71
CA ASP A 9 -4.98 -20.76 -5.76
C ASP A 9 -5.51 -20.43 -4.36
N ALA A 10 -5.21 -21.27 -3.37
CA ALA A 10 -5.53 -20.99 -1.97
C ALA A 10 -4.78 -19.77 -1.42
N ALA A 11 -3.51 -19.57 -1.81
CA ALA A 11 -2.74 -18.41 -1.37
C ALA A 11 -3.23 -17.09 -2.01
N GLU A 12 -3.61 -17.12 -3.28
CA GLU A 12 -4.16 -15.94 -3.98
C GLU A 12 -5.55 -15.58 -3.46
N THR A 13 -6.43 -16.57 -3.25
CA THR A 13 -7.75 -16.34 -2.62
C THR A 13 -7.62 -15.77 -1.20
N VAL A 14 -6.65 -16.25 -0.40
CA VAL A 14 -6.37 -15.66 0.93
C VAL A 14 -5.81 -14.25 0.81
N LYS A 15 -4.91 -13.96 -0.13
CA LYS A 15 -4.42 -12.58 -0.37
C LYS A 15 -5.56 -11.65 -0.75
N GLU A 16 -6.47 -12.10 -1.60
CA GLU A 16 -7.60 -11.30 -2.07
C GLU A 16 -8.62 -11.05 -0.94
N ALA A 17 -8.93 -12.09 -0.14
CA ALA A 17 -9.78 -12.00 1.03
C ALA A 17 -9.21 -11.08 2.13
N VAL A 18 -7.90 -11.15 2.40
CA VAL A 18 -7.21 -10.28 3.37
C VAL A 18 -6.89 -8.89 2.78
N GLY A 19 -7.20 -8.66 1.50
CA GLY A 19 -7.06 -7.36 0.84
C GLY A 19 -5.65 -7.02 0.36
N LEU A 20 -4.71 -7.97 0.42
CA LEU A 20 -3.32 -7.86 -0.07
C LEU A 20 -3.18 -8.17 -1.57
N GLY A 21 -4.24 -8.61 -2.25
CA GLY A 21 -4.23 -9.06 -3.65
C GLY A 21 -4.47 -7.98 -4.71
N HIS A 22 -4.56 -6.70 -4.36
CA HIS A 22 -4.92 -5.68 -5.35
C HIS A 22 -3.70 -5.25 -6.15
N GLY A 23 -3.75 -5.52 -7.46
CA GLY A 23 -2.74 -5.20 -8.45
C GLY A 23 -2.27 -3.75 -8.34
N HIS A 24 -1.22 -3.57 -7.56
CA HIS A 24 -0.27 -2.53 -7.86
C HIS A 24 0.32 -2.91 -9.22
N SER A 25 0.41 -1.94 -10.13
CA SER A 25 1.65 -1.82 -10.91
C SER A 25 2.75 -1.84 -9.86
N ALA A 26 3.26 -3.04 -9.55
CA ALA A 26 4.02 -3.27 -8.34
C ALA A 26 5.07 -2.17 -8.26
N PRO A 27 5.13 -1.38 -7.18
CA PRO A 27 6.32 -0.57 -7.01
C PRO A 27 7.49 -1.54 -7.12
N THR A 28 8.45 -1.21 -7.98
CA THR A 28 9.54 -2.10 -8.45
C THR A 28 10.28 -2.81 -7.30
N ARG A 29 10.10 -2.34 -6.06
CA ARG A 29 10.46 -3.06 -4.84
C ARG A 29 9.57 -2.62 -3.65
N PRO A 30 8.63 -3.45 -3.13
CA PRO A 30 7.98 -3.15 -1.85
C PRO A 30 9.02 -3.16 -0.72
N ALA A 31 8.84 -2.30 0.28
CA ALA A 31 9.74 -2.26 1.44
C ALA A 31 9.58 -3.54 2.26
N THR A 32 10.70 -4.16 2.61
CA THR A 32 10.69 -5.31 3.51
C THR A 32 10.32 -4.89 4.93
N ARG A 33 9.82 -5.84 5.72
CA ARG A 33 9.48 -5.59 7.13
C ARG A 33 10.69 -5.13 7.95
N GLU A 34 11.86 -5.66 7.63
CA GLU A 34 13.12 -5.30 8.27
C GLU A 34 13.52 -3.86 7.93
N GLU A 35 13.44 -3.48 6.65
CA GLU A 35 13.69 -2.09 6.20
C GLU A 35 12.72 -1.09 6.87
N MET A 36 11.43 -1.41 6.99
CA MET A 36 10.46 -0.55 7.68
C MET A 36 10.74 -0.42 9.18
N SER A 37 11.22 -1.49 9.81
CA SER A 37 11.61 -1.49 11.22
C SER A 37 12.89 -0.68 11.44
N ALA A 38 13.90 -0.87 10.59
CA ALA A 38 15.17 -0.15 10.64
C ALA A 38 14.99 1.36 10.47
N ASN A 39 14.09 1.78 9.57
CA ASN A 39 13.76 3.18 9.33
C ASN A 39 12.68 3.73 10.28
N LYS A 40 12.31 2.98 11.33
CA LYS A 40 11.33 3.40 12.37
C LYS A 40 10.01 3.91 11.79
N VAL A 41 9.53 3.31 10.70
CA VAL A 41 8.26 3.70 10.08
C VAL A 41 7.10 3.39 11.06
N PRO A 42 6.24 4.36 11.41
CA PRO A 42 5.09 4.12 12.29
C PRO A 42 4.11 3.12 11.67
N LEU A 43 3.47 2.31 12.51
CA LEU A 43 2.47 1.31 12.09
C LEU A 43 1.43 1.81 11.06
N PRO A 44 0.82 3.00 11.20
CA PRO A 44 -0.18 3.47 10.22
C PRO A 44 0.39 3.72 8.81
N TYR A 45 1.70 3.88 8.67
CA TYR A 45 2.36 4.16 7.39
C TYR A 45 3.14 2.96 6.84
N ARG A 46 2.89 1.75 7.37
CA ARG A 46 3.47 0.49 6.87
C ARG A 46 2.57 -0.13 5.82
N ASP A 47 2.20 0.66 4.82
CA ASP A 47 1.37 0.28 3.69
C ASP A 47 2.22 -0.11 2.46
N SER A 48 1.54 -0.40 1.35
CA SER A 48 2.19 -0.65 0.06
C SER A 48 3.12 0.49 -0.40
N CYS A 49 2.88 1.72 0.05
CA CYS A 49 3.60 2.92 -0.33
C CYS A 49 4.83 3.23 0.56
N ALA A 50 5.08 2.43 1.60
CA ALA A 50 6.16 2.66 2.57
C ALA A 50 7.57 2.75 1.94
N HIS A 51 7.79 2.11 0.79
CA HIS A 51 9.05 2.16 0.04
C HIS A 51 9.39 3.57 -0.50
N LEU A 52 8.39 4.43 -0.71
CA LEU A 52 8.59 5.85 -1.08
C LEU A 52 8.72 6.75 0.14
N LEU A 53 8.17 6.33 1.28
CA LEU A 53 8.23 7.10 2.52
C LEU A 53 9.64 7.11 3.13
N ILE A 54 10.36 6.00 3.04
CA ILE A 54 11.74 5.87 3.52
C ILE A 54 12.67 6.93 2.87
N PRO A 55 12.79 7.02 1.52
CA PRO A 55 13.62 8.03 0.89
C PRO A 55 13.14 9.47 1.15
N LEU A 56 11.82 9.69 1.23
CA LEU A 56 11.27 11.00 1.60
C LEU A 56 11.71 11.43 3.01
N ASN A 57 11.67 10.53 3.99
CA ASN A 57 12.10 10.84 5.34
C ASN A 57 13.60 11.12 5.40
N ASN A 58 14.42 10.35 4.69
CA ASN A 58 15.86 10.60 4.60
C ASN A 58 16.14 12.00 4.00
N CYS A 59 15.51 12.32 2.87
CA CYS A 59 15.66 13.64 2.24
C CYS A 59 15.24 14.78 3.18
N ARG A 60 14.15 14.60 3.95
CA ARG A 60 13.69 15.59 4.95
C ARG A 60 14.70 15.79 6.08
N TYR A 61 15.29 14.71 6.61
CA TYR A 61 16.34 14.82 7.63
C TYR A 61 17.58 15.54 7.08
N ASP A 62 18.04 15.17 5.89
CA ASP A 62 19.24 15.75 5.27
C ASP A 62 19.09 17.25 4.94
N ASN A 63 17.88 17.67 4.55
CA ASN A 63 17.59 19.06 4.19
C ASN A 63 16.85 19.82 5.31
N PHE A 64 16.89 19.37 6.55
CA PHE A 64 16.25 20.05 7.70
C PHE A 64 14.76 20.42 7.46
N TYR A 65 14.01 19.54 6.78
CA TYR A 65 12.58 19.69 6.51
C TYR A 65 12.21 20.97 5.72
N LEU A 66 13.10 21.47 4.87
CA LEU A 66 12.80 22.62 4.01
C LEU A 66 11.64 22.31 3.05
N PRO A 67 10.55 23.11 3.03
CA PRO A 67 9.34 22.79 2.26
C PRO A 67 9.51 22.63 0.75
N TRP A 68 10.55 23.23 0.16
CA TRP A 68 10.81 23.21 -1.28
C TRP A 68 11.84 22.14 -1.69
N ARG A 69 12.54 21.52 -0.74
CA ARG A 69 13.47 20.41 -0.99
C ARG A 69 12.71 19.12 -0.72
N CYS A 70 12.84 18.12 -1.59
CA CYS A 70 12.11 16.84 -1.54
C CYS A 70 10.65 16.86 -2.08
N MET A 71 10.34 17.75 -3.03
CA MET A 71 8.98 17.87 -3.59
C MET A 71 8.60 16.67 -4.47
N ASP A 72 9.55 16.10 -5.22
CA ASP A 72 9.29 14.98 -6.13
C ASP A 72 9.03 13.69 -5.34
N GLU A 73 9.82 13.43 -4.29
CA GLU A 73 9.64 12.32 -3.36
C GLU A 73 8.32 12.46 -2.59
N ARG A 74 7.93 13.69 -2.24
CA ARG A 74 6.65 13.97 -1.60
C ARG A 74 5.49 13.68 -2.54
N HIS A 75 5.50 14.22 -3.76
CA HIS A 75 4.40 14.04 -4.71
C HIS A 75 4.29 12.59 -5.18
N SER A 76 5.39 11.87 -5.34
CA SER A 76 5.36 10.44 -5.67
C SER A 76 4.73 9.61 -4.55
N TYR A 77 5.07 9.87 -3.28
CA TYR A 77 4.42 9.23 -2.13
C TYR A 77 2.92 9.55 -2.05
N GLU A 78 2.53 10.82 -2.21
CA GLU A 78 1.12 11.26 -2.19
C GLU A 78 0.32 10.63 -3.34
N LYS A 79 0.91 10.51 -4.53
CA LYS A 79 0.29 9.84 -5.67
C LYS A 79 0.01 8.36 -5.38
N CYS A 80 0.97 7.65 -4.79
CA CYS A 80 0.81 6.24 -4.42
C CYS A 80 -0.36 6.07 -3.42
N GLN A 81 -0.41 6.91 -2.39
CA GLN A 81 -1.50 6.92 -1.40
C GLN A 81 -2.87 7.16 -2.04
N TYR A 82 -2.93 8.08 -2.99
CA TYR A 82 -4.16 8.40 -3.70
C TYR A 82 -4.66 7.24 -4.57
N GLU A 83 -3.75 6.53 -5.23
CA GLU A 83 -4.07 5.33 -6.02
C GLU A 83 -4.56 4.20 -5.12
N GLU A 84 -3.91 3.97 -3.96
CA GLU A 84 -4.37 2.98 -2.98
C GLU A 84 -5.76 3.33 -2.42
N PHE A 85 -5.99 4.61 -2.12
CA PHE A 85 -7.29 5.07 -1.64
C PHE A 85 -8.40 4.81 -2.67
N LYS A 86 -8.15 5.05 -3.96
CA LYS A 86 -9.13 4.74 -5.02
C LYS A 86 -9.48 3.26 -5.07
N LEU A 87 -8.51 2.38 -4.90
CA LEU A 87 -8.75 0.93 -4.86
C LEU A 87 -9.60 0.55 -3.65
N ARG A 88 -9.30 1.12 -2.48
CA ARG A 88 -10.09 0.91 -1.27
C ARG A 88 -11.53 1.40 -1.43
N MET A 89 -11.74 2.53 -2.11
CA MET A 89 -13.07 3.04 -2.43
C MET A 89 -13.84 2.11 -3.36
N LYS A 90 -13.20 1.57 -4.42
CA LYS A 90 -13.83 0.56 -5.30
C LYS A 90 -14.27 -0.68 -4.52
N LYS A 91 -13.41 -1.21 -3.65
CA LYS A 91 -13.77 -2.34 -2.78
C LYS A 91 -14.94 -2.02 -1.85
N MET A 92 -14.99 -0.80 -1.31
CA MET A 92 -16.12 -0.37 -0.49
C MET A 92 -17.42 -0.21 -1.29
N GLU A 93 -17.34 0.18 -2.56
CA GLU A 93 -18.49 0.23 -3.48
C GLU A 93 -19.00 -1.18 -3.82
N GLU A 94 -18.10 -2.13 -4.08
CA GLU A 94 -18.43 -3.55 -4.29
C GLU A 94 -19.17 -4.13 -3.08
N ILE A 95 -18.60 -3.96 -1.87
CA ILE A 95 -19.24 -4.42 -0.62
C ILE A 95 -20.60 -3.74 -0.40
N ARG A 96 -20.73 -2.46 -0.76
CA ARG A 96 -22.01 -1.74 -0.65
C ARG A 96 -23.04 -2.28 -1.63
N ALA A 97 -22.64 -2.63 -2.85
CA ALA A 97 -23.52 -3.23 -3.85
C ALA A 97 -24.02 -4.61 -3.38
N GLU A 98 -23.14 -5.44 -2.81
CA GLU A 98 -23.51 -6.74 -2.21
C GLU A 98 -24.51 -6.61 -1.06
N LYS A 99 -24.41 -5.53 -0.28
CA LYS A 99 -25.31 -5.23 0.84
C LYS A 99 -26.56 -4.44 0.45
N ASN A 100 -26.92 -4.41 -0.84
CA ASN A 100 -28.08 -3.67 -1.36
C ASN A 100 -28.12 -2.19 -0.93
N GLY A 101 -26.96 -1.53 -0.85
CA GLY A 101 -26.85 -0.12 -0.46
C GLY A 101 -26.86 0.15 1.04
N ALA A 102 -26.96 -0.87 1.89
CA ALA A 102 -26.90 -0.69 3.34
C ALA A 102 -25.51 -0.18 3.77
N ARG A 103 -25.49 0.89 4.56
CA ARG A 103 -24.26 1.41 5.16
C ARG A 103 -23.88 0.47 6.31
N SER A 104 -22.61 0.07 6.37
CA SER A 104 -22.09 -0.86 7.38
C SER A 104 -21.85 -0.23 8.77
N ASN A 105 -22.59 0.81 9.13
CA ASN A 105 -22.49 1.52 10.43
C ASN A 105 -23.86 1.49 11.11
#